data_AF-A0AA36FSV5-F1
#
_entry.id   AF-A0AA36FSV5-F1
#
_cell.length_a   1.000
_cell.length_b   1.000
_cell.length_c   1.000
_cell.angle_alpha   90.00
_cell.angle_beta   90.00
_cell.angle_gamma   90.00
#
_symmetry.space_group_name_H-M   'P 1'
#
loop_
_entity.id
_entity.type
_entity.pdbx_description
1 polymer ?
#
loop_
_entity_poly.entity_id
_entity_poly.type
_entity_poly.pdbx_seq_one_letter_code
_entity_poly.pdbx_strand_id
1 'polypeptide(L)'
;MDYCWNFNQAGASLHNAFDNMALMDQARKKIGDNTARVWLGGYWNGTSIKWDDNSAPEYNNLQNPNSGYLVLRLSDGKWDIVESGSYATACIGQDPKPQQVFPCDDEWLYSARLKSCYKLIGNFSGFTWPQAHQRCLSLGADLTSIHSDEENRIVVEMADTFLDIQDDFSKWTTACTWIGGKRTGPGKTDFVWTDGTKWDYTKWADNQPDNYGPEGQPWVQIYTTRHNEYGDVDSRYLNKWDDIYDKNGYNAVCKKPAKF
;
A
#
# COMPACT_ATOMS: atom_id res chain seq x y z
N MET A 1 5.93 -10.14 28.34
CA MET A 1 6.44 -10.21 26.97
C MET A 1 7.03 -11.58 26.62
N ASP A 2 7.17 -12.49 27.59
CA ASP A 2 7.83 -13.81 27.40
C ASP A 2 6.95 -14.91 26.81
N TYR A 3 5.72 -14.59 26.39
CA TYR A 3 4.76 -15.61 25.97
C TYR A 3 5.24 -16.40 24.74
N CYS A 4 5.90 -15.76 23.77
CA CYS A 4 6.42 -16.46 22.59
C CYS A 4 7.70 -17.25 22.90
N TRP A 5 8.57 -16.72 23.77
CA TRP A 5 9.81 -17.37 24.20
C TRP A 5 9.54 -18.70 24.93
N ASN A 6 8.42 -18.80 25.66
CA ASN A 6 7.98 -20.06 26.27
C ASN A 6 7.69 -21.18 25.25
N PHE A 7 7.51 -20.83 23.97
CA PHE A 7 7.33 -21.76 22.86
C PHE A 7 8.52 -21.78 21.89
N ASN A 8 9.69 -21.25 22.29
CA ASN A 8 10.87 -21.04 21.42
C ASN A 8 10.55 -20.22 20.15
N GLN A 9 9.63 -19.27 20.25
CA GLN A 9 9.26 -18.38 19.14
C GLN A 9 9.64 -16.94 19.47
N ALA A 10 10.06 -16.19 18.46
CA ALA A 10 10.14 -14.74 18.57
C ALA A 10 8.73 -14.14 18.48
N GLY A 11 8.55 -12.94 19.04
CA GLY A 11 7.34 -12.17 18.78
C GLY A 11 7.27 -11.74 17.32
N ALA A 12 6.07 -11.45 16.83
CA ALA A 12 5.87 -11.08 15.43
C ALA A 12 6.61 -9.78 15.08
N SER A 13 7.46 -9.85 14.06
CA SER A 13 8.05 -8.72 13.35
C SER A 13 7.20 -8.39 12.11
N LEU A 14 7.09 -7.11 11.77
CA LEU A 14 6.27 -6.64 10.66
C LEU A 14 7.13 -5.79 9.72
N HIS A 15 7.30 -6.24 8.48
CA HIS A 15 8.25 -5.67 7.52
C HIS A 15 7.56 -4.93 6.37
N ASN A 16 6.23 -4.94 6.32
CA ASN A 16 5.45 -4.22 5.33
C ASN A 16 3.98 -4.10 5.79
N ALA A 17 3.19 -3.33 5.03
CA ALA A 17 1.77 -3.13 5.30
C ALA A 17 0.94 -4.43 5.26
N PHE A 18 1.39 -5.48 4.57
CA PHE A 18 0.67 -6.74 4.44
C PHE A 18 0.89 -7.64 5.64
N ASP A 19 2.10 -7.70 6.20
CA ASP A 19 2.34 -8.36 7.48
C ASP A 19 1.42 -7.73 8.54
N ASN A 20 1.32 -6.40 8.53
CA ASN A 20 0.45 -5.63 9.41
C ASN A 20 -1.02 -6.00 9.21
N MET A 21 -1.53 -5.98 7.97
CA MET A 21 -2.92 -6.34 7.65
C MET A 21 -3.24 -7.81 7.90
N ALA A 22 -2.32 -8.72 7.60
CA ALA A 22 -2.50 -10.15 7.82
C ALA A 22 -2.59 -10.47 9.30
N LEU A 23 -1.71 -9.88 10.11
CA LEU A 23 -1.79 -10.01 11.56
C LEU A 23 -3.08 -9.39 12.11
N MET A 24 -3.49 -8.22 11.60
CA MET A 24 -4.77 -7.59 11.95
C MET A 24 -5.96 -8.54 11.70
N ASP A 25 -6.09 -9.10 10.50
CA ASP A 25 -7.19 -10.00 10.14
C ASP A 25 -7.20 -11.27 11.00
N GLN A 26 -6.03 -11.88 11.21
CA GLN A 26 -5.90 -13.06 12.06
C GLN A 26 -6.25 -12.75 13.53
N ALA A 27 -5.75 -11.65 14.06
CA ALA A 27 -5.98 -11.23 15.43
C ALA A 27 -7.45 -10.88 15.67
N ARG A 28 -8.09 -10.13 14.77
CA ARG A 28 -9.53 -9.80 14.84
C ARG A 28 -10.39 -11.07 14.87
N LYS A 29 -10.08 -12.06 14.03
CA LYS A 29 -10.78 -13.35 14.01
C LYS A 29 -10.59 -14.16 15.29
N LYS A 30 -9.38 -14.17 15.86
CA LYS A 30 -9.07 -14.96 17.06
C LYS A 30 -9.53 -14.29 18.36
N ILE A 31 -9.40 -12.97 18.46
CA ILE A 31 -9.73 -12.21 19.66
C ILE A 31 -11.23 -11.88 19.70
N GLY A 32 -11.85 -11.66 18.55
CA GLY A 32 -13.27 -11.28 18.45
C GLY A 32 -13.54 -9.82 18.82
N ASP A 33 -12.49 -8.99 18.98
CA ASP A 33 -12.59 -7.56 19.28
C ASP A 33 -11.72 -6.76 18.29
N ASN A 34 -12.37 -5.95 17.46
CA ASN A 34 -11.71 -5.11 16.45
C ASN A 34 -11.04 -3.86 17.03
N THR A 35 -11.19 -3.60 18.33
CA THR A 35 -10.59 -2.44 19.02
C THR A 35 -9.44 -2.83 19.94
N ALA A 36 -9.17 -4.14 20.09
CA ALA A 36 -8.11 -4.64 20.94
C ALA A 36 -6.71 -4.21 20.46
N ARG A 37 -5.73 -4.40 21.35
CA ARG A 37 -4.31 -4.22 21.06
C ARG A 37 -3.59 -5.56 21.15
N VAL A 38 -2.50 -5.72 20.40
CA VAL A 38 -1.73 -6.96 20.33
C VAL A 38 -0.24 -6.65 20.47
N TRP A 39 0.46 -7.33 21.38
CA TRP A 39 1.91 -7.24 21.52
C TRP A 39 2.62 -7.78 20.27
N LEU A 40 3.56 -6.98 19.75
CA LEU A 40 4.51 -7.36 18.71
C LEU A 40 5.86 -7.73 19.33
N GLY A 41 6.72 -8.40 18.56
CA GLY A 41 8.06 -8.80 18.99
C GLY A 41 9.11 -7.73 18.80
N GLY A 42 8.81 -6.49 19.20
CA GLY A 42 9.76 -5.40 19.02
C GLY A 42 9.53 -4.22 19.96
N TYR A 43 10.52 -3.34 19.99
CA TYR A 43 10.55 -2.17 20.87
C TYR A 43 11.19 -0.97 20.19
N TRP A 44 10.90 0.23 20.69
CA TRP A 44 11.57 1.45 20.28
C TRP A 44 12.75 1.74 21.21
N ASN A 45 13.95 1.86 20.65
CA ASN A 45 15.17 2.07 21.46
C ASN A 45 15.58 3.55 21.61
N GLY A 46 14.74 4.48 21.17
CA GLY A 46 15.04 5.92 21.13
C GLY A 46 15.49 6.43 19.75
N THR A 47 15.89 5.54 18.84
CA THR A 47 16.36 5.92 17.49
C THR A 47 15.70 5.11 16.38
N SER A 48 15.41 3.84 16.62
CA SER A 48 14.83 2.92 15.63
C SER A 48 14.04 1.82 16.32
N ILE A 49 13.18 1.16 15.56
CA ILE A 49 12.54 -0.09 15.97
C ILE A 49 13.60 -1.19 16.01
N LYS A 50 13.55 -2.02 17.05
CA LYS A 50 14.33 -3.25 17.17
C LYS A 50 13.37 -4.42 17.32
N TRP A 51 13.51 -5.40 16.43
CA TRP A 51 12.78 -6.65 16.48
C TRP A 51 13.57 -7.71 17.25
N ASP A 52 12.88 -8.51 18.05
CA ASP A 52 13.44 -9.56 18.90
C ASP A 52 14.03 -10.72 18.07
N ASP A 53 13.60 -10.86 16.81
CA ASP A 53 14.12 -11.84 15.85
C ASP A 53 15.35 -11.35 15.06
N ASN A 54 15.83 -10.13 15.35
CA ASN A 54 16.94 -9.44 14.68
C ASN A 54 16.69 -9.07 13.21
N SER A 55 15.45 -9.11 12.75
CA SER A 55 15.08 -8.63 11.42
C SER A 55 15.24 -7.11 11.29
N ALA A 56 15.39 -6.63 10.05
CA ALA A 56 15.57 -5.21 9.77
C ALA A 56 14.23 -4.44 9.91
N PRO A 57 14.21 -3.24 10.54
CA PRO A 57 13.01 -2.42 10.71
C PRO A 57 12.69 -1.64 9.43
N GLU A 58 12.31 -2.35 8.37
CA GLU A 58 12.07 -1.79 7.03
C GLU A 58 10.70 -1.12 6.88
N TYR A 59 9.79 -1.40 7.80
CA TYR A 59 8.45 -0.84 7.84
C TYR A 59 8.15 -0.24 9.21
N ASN A 60 7.52 0.93 9.18
CA ASN A 60 7.19 1.68 10.38
C ASN A 60 5.76 2.20 10.28
N ASN A 61 4.89 1.74 11.18
CA ASN A 61 3.53 2.24 11.32
C ASN A 61 3.29 2.86 12.71
N LEU A 62 4.35 3.30 13.36
CA LEU A 62 4.35 3.90 14.69
C LEU A 62 3.88 5.35 14.64
N GLN A 63 2.90 5.72 15.47
CA GLN A 63 2.42 7.11 15.54
C GLN A 63 3.18 7.99 16.54
N ASN A 64 3.48 7.48 17.74
CA ASN A 64 4.11 8.26 18.81
C ASN A 64 5.33 7.52 19.36
N PRO A 65 6.56 7.89 18.94
CA PRO A 65 7.77 7.25 19.44
C PRO A 65 8.05 7.69 20.88
N ASN A 66 7.72 6.83 21.83
CA ASN A 66 8.19 6.86 23.22
C ASN A 66 9.06 5.63 23.50
N SER A 67 9.69 5.56 24.67
CA SER A 67 10.42 4.35 25.10
C SER A 67 9.45 3.27 25.55
N GLY A 68 9.60 2.05 25.01
CA GLY A 68 8.76 0.90 25.39
C GLY A 68 8.54 -0.09 24.26
N TYR A 69 7.56 -0.96 24.44
CA TYR A 69 7.30 -2.11 23.58
C TYR A 69 6.18 -1.82 22.57
N LEU A 70 6.29 -2.41 21.38
CA LEU A 70 5.35 -2.20 20.30
C LEU A 70 4.05 -2.97 20.51
N VAL A 71 2.92 -2.28 20.35
CA VAL A 71 1.60 -2.90 20.22
C VAL A 71 0.95 -2.48 18.90
N LEU A 72 0.34 -3.44 18.22
CA LEU A 72 -0.55 -3.21 17.09
C LEU A 72 -1.95 -2.90 17.59
N ARG A 73 -2.53 -1.79 17.14
CA ARG A 73 -3.92 -1.40 17.43
C ARG A 73 -4.87 -1.93 16.35
N LEU A 74 -5.81 -2.79 16.74
CA LEU A 74 -6.70 -3.44 15.78
C LEU A 74 -7.72 -2.49 15.14
N SER A 75 -7.96 -1.31 15.71
CA SER A 75 -8.95 -0.38 15.16
C SER A 75 -8.53 0.21 13.80
N ASP A 76 -7.24 0.46 13.61
CA ASP A 76 -6.72 1.16 12.41
C ASP A 76 -5.32 0.70 11.98
N GLY A 77 -4.75 -0.32 12.63
CA GLY A 77 -3.50 -0.95 12.21
C GLY A 77 -2.24 -0.17 12.56
N LYS A 78 -2.36 0.95 13.28
CA LYS A 78 -1.22 1.75 13.74
C LYS A 78 -0.54 1.09 14.96
N TRP A 79 0.73 1.42 15.17
CA TRP A 79 1.50 0.94 16.31
C TRP A 79 1.59 2.00 17.39
N ASP A 80 1.39 1.59 18.64
CA ASP A 80 1.64 2.39 19.83
C ASP A 80 2.87 1.83 20.58
N ILE A 81 3.51 2.67 21.37
CA ILE A 81 4.49 2.23 22.36
C ILE A 81 3.83 2.17 23.73
N VAL A 82 3.97 1.03 24.42
CA VAL A 82 3.42 0.80 25.75
C VAL A 82 4.47 0.15 26.66
N GLU A 83 4.57 0.60 27.90
CA GLU A 83 5.49 0.03 28.90
C GLU A 83 4.96 -1.26 29.53
N SER A 84 3.65 -1.34 29.76
CA SER A 84 2.98 -2.51 30.34
C SER A 84 1.52 -2.60 29.93
N GLY A 85 0.96 -3.82 29.91
CA GLY A 85 -0.42 -4.04 29.52
C GLY A 85 -0.75 -5.52 29.36
N SER A 86 -2.03 -5.85 29.55
CA SER A 86 -2.57 -7.21 29.36
C SER A 86 -3.19 -7.34 27.97
N TYR A 87 -2.34 -7.60 26.97
CA TYR A 87 -2.75 -7.77 25.58
C TYR A 87 -2.40 -9.18 25.08
N ALA A 88 -3.11 -9.64 24.05
CA ALA A 88 -2.70 -10.85 23.33
C ALA A 88 -1.31 -10.65 22.70
N THR A 89 -0.51 -11.70 22.56
CA THR A 89 0.83 -11.63 21.96
C THR A 89 0.85 -12.37 20.63
N ALA A 90 1.42 -11.75 19.60
CA ALA A 90 1.64 -12.38 18.30
C ALA A 90 3.03 -13.03 18.25
N CYS A 91 3.12 -14.29 17.83
CA CYS A 91 4.36 -15.06 17.74
C CYS A 91 4.62 -15.52 16.30
N ILE A 92 5.89 -15.64 15.92
CA ILE A 92 6.30 -16.21 14.63
C ILE A 92 6.21 -17.74 14.70
N GLY A 93 5.39 -18.36 13.85
CA GLY A 93 5.30 -19.83 13.76
C GLY A 93 6.59 -20.44 13.20
N GLN A 94 7.10 -21.51 13.83
CA GLN A 94 8.21 -22.30 13.30
C GLN A 94 7.68 -23.34 12.29
N ASP A 95 7.72 -23.02 11.01
CA ASP A 95 7.78 -24.06 9.97
C ASP A 95 9.25 -24.22 9.51
N PRO A 96 9.73 -25.46 9.26
CA PRO A 96 11.10 -25.70 8.81
C PRO A 96 11.33 -25.00 7.47
N LYS A 97 12.20 -23.98 7.43
CA LYS A 97 12.51 -23.16 6.24
C LYS A 97 12.73 -24.06 5.00
N PRO A 98 11.78 -24.14 4.05
CA PRO A 98 12.10 -24.50 2.69
C PRO A 98 13.04 -23.40 2.16
N GLN A 99 13.87 -23.67 1.15
CA GLN A 99 14.51 -22.58 0.41
C GLN A 99 13.39 -21.65 -0.08
N GLN A 100 13.26 -20.52 0.59
CA GLN A 100 12.12 -19.63 0.43
C GLN A 100 12.36 -18.90 -0.89
N VAL A 101 11.80 -19.45 -1.97
CA VAL A 101 11.67 -18.71 -3.22
C VAL A 101 10.71 -17.59 -2.89
N PHE A 102 11.26 -16.40 -2.60
CA PHE A 102 10.44 -15.23 -2.37
C PHE A 102 9.71 -14.94 -3.68
N PRO A 103 8.37 -14.87 -3.65
CA PRO A 103 7.58 -14.64 -4.86
C PRO A 103 7.93 -13.32 -5.56
N CYS A 104 8.55 -12.39 -4.85
CA CYS A 104 8.92 -11.06 -5.33
C CYS A 104 10.36 -10.72 -4.95
N ASP A 105 10.96 -9.79 -5.70
CA ASP A 105 12.27 -9.21 -5.36
C ASP A 105 12.16 -8.32 -4.12
N ASP A 106 13.30 -8.00 -3.49
CA ASP A 106 13.34 -7.11 -2.32
C ASP A 106 12.64 -5.78 -2.60
N GLU A 107 11.94 -5.25 -1.59
CA GLU A 107 11.10 -4.03 -1.65
C GLU A 107 9.92 -4.11 -2.65
N TRP A 108 9.61 -5.28 -3.20
CA TRP A 108 8.36 -5.52 -3.91
C TRP A 108 7.35 -6.18 -2.99
N LEU A 109 6.15 -5.64 -3.05
CA LEU A 109 5.03 -6.14 -2.30
C LEU A 109 4.40 -7.35 -3.02
N TYR A 110 4.37 -8.50 -2.35
CA TYR A 110 3.68 -9.69 -2.87
C TYR A 110 2.19 -9.71 -2.50
N SER A 111 1.32 -9.83 -3.50
CA SER A 111 -0.08 -10.20 -3.32
C SER A 111 -0.27 -11.69 -3.57
N ALA A 112 -0.49 -12.46 -2.49
CA ALA A 112 -0.71 -13.89 -2.59
C ALA A 112 -1.95 -14.28 -3.40
N ARG A 113 -3.01 -13.49 -3.24
CA ARG A 113 -4.27 -13.69 -3.97
C ARG A 113 -4.11 -13.43 -5.47
N LEU A 114 -3.39 -12.38 -5.85
CA LEU A 114 -3.21 -11.98 -7.25
C LEU A 114 -1.96 -12.58 -7.90
N LYS A 115 -1.15 -13.31 -7.13
CA LYS A 115 0.13 -13.90 -7.55
C LYS A 115 1.02 -12.89 -8.28
N SER A 116 1.02 -11.66 -7.78
CA SER A 116 1.65 -10.51 -8.42
C SER A 116 2.45 -9.71 -7.41
N CYS A 117 3.49 -9.04 -7.89
CA CYS A 117 4.38 -8.18 -7.15
C CYS A 117 4.12 -6.72 -7.52
N TYR A 118 4.01 -5.84 -6.54
CA TYR A 118 3.73 -4.43 -6.74
C TYR A 118 4.84 -3.56 -6.13
N LYS A 119 5.10 -2.39 -6.70
CA LYS A 119 6.04 -1.42 -6.13
C LYS A 119 5.59 0.00 -6.39
N LEU A 120 5.45 0.80 -5.34
CA LEU A 120 5.27 2.24 -5.48
C LEU A 120 6.60 2.88 -5.86
N ILE A 121 6.60 3.69 -6.90
CA ILE A 121 7.74 4.52 -7.31
C ILE A 121 7.36 5.99 -7.19
N GLY A 122 8.29 6.79 -6.66
CA GLY A 122 8.11 8.22 -6.47
C GLY A 122 9.43 8.96 -6.50
N ASN A 123 9.36 10.27 -6.73
CA ASN A 123 10.48 11.20 -6.56
C ASN A 123 9.92 12.57 -6.12
N PHE A 124 10.78 13.50 -5.70
CA PHE A 124 10.36 14.81 -5.17
C PHE A 124 9.49 15.63 -6.14
N SER A 125 9.72 15.51 -7.44
CA SER A 125 8.96 16.21 -8.48
C SER A 125 7.85 15.35 -9.12
N GLY A 126 7.73 14.09 -8.70
CA GLY A 126 6.92 13.07 -9.35
C GLY A 126 7.39 12.72 -10.77
N PHE A 127 6.65 11.83 -11.44
CA PHE A 127 6.90 11.41 -12.81
C PHE A 127 5.75 11.86 -13.72
N THR A 128 6.04 12.24 -14.97
CA THR A 128 5.00 12.17 -16.01
C THR A 128 4.60 10.72 -16.25
N TRP A 129 3.43 10.46 -16.83
CA TRP A 129 3.01 9.08 -17.07
C TRP A 129 4.03 8.30 -17.94
N PRO A 130 4.57 8.86 -19.05
CA PRO A 130 5.59 8.16 -19.83
C PRO A 130 6.87 7.86 -19.03
N GLN A 131 7.30 8.78 -18.15
CA GLN A 131 8.47 8.57 -17.29
C GLN A 131 8.22 7.45 -16.28
N ALA A 132 7.03 7.42 -15.68
CA ALA A 132 6.64 6.37 -14.74
C ALA A 132 6.61 4.99 -15.41
N HIS A 133 6.03 4.91 -16.63
CA HIS A 133 6.02 3.68 -17.42
C HIS A 133 7.44 3.19 -17.72
N GLN A 134 8.32 4.08 -18.22
CA GLN A 134 9.73 3.72 -18.46
C GLN A 134 10.44 3.29 -17.17
N ARG A 135 10.12 3.91 -16.03
CA ARG A 135 10.69 3.51 -14.75
C ARG A 135 10.24 2.11 -14.33
N CYS A 136 8.96 1.76 -14.48
CA CYS A 136 8.49 0.40 -14.19
C CYS A 136 9.15 -0.63 -15.12
N LEU A 137 9.27 -0.33 -16.42
CA LEU A 137 9.97 -1.19 -17.38
C LEU A 137 11.43 -1.43 -16.99
N SER A 138 12.13 -0.40 -16.51
CA SER A 138 13.53 -0.53 -16.03
C SER A 138 13.69 -1.48 -14.83
N LEU A 139 12.60 -1.81 -14.14
CA LEU A 139 12.57 -2.73 -13.00
C LEU A 139 12.03 -4.12 -13.35
N GLY A 140 11.85 -4.41 -14.65
CA GLY A 140 11.29 -5.67 -15.14
C GLY A 140 9.79 -5.82 -14.84
N ALA A 141 9.07 -4.70 -14.82
CA ALA A 141 7.64 -4.61 -14.52
C ALA A 141 6.95 -3.68 -15.52
N ASP A 142 5.65 -3.49 -15.35
CA ASP A 142 4.88 -2.47 -16.06
C ASP A 142 4.13 -1.58 -15.05
N LEU A 143 3.52 -0.49 -15.47
CA LEU A 143 2.52 0.20 -14.66
C LEU A 143 1.34 -0.74 -14.37
N THR A 144 0.77 -0.63 -13.17
CA THR A 144 -0.22 -1.60 -12.71
C THR A 144 -1.50 -1.59 -13.56
N SER A 145 -1.89 -2.77 -14.02
CA SER A 145 -3.26 -3.10 -14.42
C SER A 145 -4.12 -3.38 -13.19
N ILE A 146 -5.44 -3.22 -13.31
CA ILE A 146 -6.42 -3.48 -12.26
C ILE A 146 -7.62 -4.24 -12.84
N HIS A 147 -7.92 -5.40 -12.27
CA HIS A 147 -8.96 -6.34 -12.75
C HIS A 147 -10.07 -6.63 -11.74
N SER A 148 -10.05 -5.99 -10.57
CA SER A 148 -11.07 -6.18 -9.54
C SER A 148 -11.10 -5.06 -8.52
N ASP A 149 -12.20 -4.95 -7.77
CA ASP A 149 -12.29 -4.04 -6.62
C ASP A 149 -11.22 -4.31 -5.57
N GLU A 150 -10.86 -5.58 -5.39
CA GLU A 150 -9.82 -5.97 -4.43
C GLU A 150 -8.44 -5.46 -4.87
N GLU A 151 -8.08 -5.66 -6.14
CA GLU A 151 -6.83 -5.14 -6.69
C GLU A 151 -6.79 -3.61 -6.64
N ASN A 152 -7.91 -2.95 -6.91
CA ASN A 152 -8.01 -1.50 -6.80
C ASN A 152 -7.73 -1.01 -5.37
N ARG A 153 -8.22 -1.72 -4.34
CA ARG A 153 -7.95 -1.38 -2.94
C ARG A 153 -6.47 -1.52 -2.60
N ILE A 154 -5.84 -2.61 -3.02
CA ILE A 154 -4.40 -2.84 -2.81
C ILE A 154 -3.59 -1.67 -3.39
N VAL A 155 -3.86 -1.28 -4.64
CA VAL A 155 -3.15 -0.17 -5.30
C VAL A 155 -3.33 1.16 -4.56
N VAL A 156 -4.54 1.45 -4.07
CA VAL A 156 -4.83 2.64 -3.26
C VAL A 156 -4.03 2.62 -1.96
N GLU A 157 -4.13 1.54 -1.18
CA GLU A 157 -3.50 1.43 0.14
C GLU A 157 -1.97 1.58 0.04
N MET A 158 -1.37 1.01 -1.02
CA MET A 158 0.05 1.18 -1.31
C MET A 158 0.42 2.63 -1.57
N ALA A 159 -0.39 3.34 -2.35
CA ALA A 159 -0.10 4.70 -2.75
C ALA A 159 -0.37 5.72 -1.63
N ASP A 160 -1.30 5.42 -0.72
CA ASP A 160 -1.65 6.25 0.44
C ASP A 160 -0.58 6.22 1.54
N THR A 161 0.10 5.07 1.70
CA THR A 161 1.10 4.84 2.78
C THR A 161 2.30 5.82 2.77
N PHE A 162 2.56 6.51 1.66
CA PHE A 162 3.69 7.46 1.51
C PHE A 162 3.34 8.94 1.72
N LEU A 163 2.05 9.27 1.95
CA LEU A 163 1.58 10.66 2.02
C LEU A 163 1.41 11.19 3.45
N ASP A 164 1.69 10.37 4.47
CA ASP A 164 1.53 10.69 5.90
C ASP A 164 2.64 11.65 6.43
N ILE A 165 3.16 12.54 5.58
CA ILE A 165 3.88 13.73 6.06
C ILE A 165 2.79 14.68 6.59
N GLN A 166 2.49 14.52 7.87
CA GLN A 166 1.56 15.32 8.67
C GLN A 166 1.97 16.80 8.70
N ASP A 167 1.68 17.53 7.63
CA ASP A 167 1.57 18.98 7.68
C ASP A 167 0.14 19.39 7.32
N ASP A 168 -0.34 20.53 7.82
CA ASP A 168 -1.67 21.07 7.56
C ASP A 168 -1.94 21.28 6.05
N PHE A 169 -0.89 21.25 5.22
CA PHE A 169 -0.93 21.23 3.77
C PHE A 169 -1.54 19.94 3.16
N SER A 170 -1.44 18.79 3.85
CA SER A 170 -1.96 17.49 3.37
C SER A 170 -3.49 17.47 3.21
N LYS A 171 -4.21 18.29 3.99
CA LYS A 171 -5.67 18.45 3.91
C LYS A 171 -6.16 19.03 2.58
N TRP A 172 -5.27 19.67 1.82
CA TRP A 172 -5.58 20.30 0.53
C TRP A 172 -4.90 19.62 -0.66
N THR A 173 -4.05 18.62 -0.42
CA THR A 173 -3.39 17.88 -1.50
C THR A 173 -4.25 16.72 -1.97
N THR A 174 -4.72 16.81 -3.22
CA THR A 174 -5.24 15.65 -3.93
C THR A 174 -4.06 14.76 -4.31
N ALA A 175 -3.99 13.57 -3.74
CA ALA A 175 -2.99 12.61 -4.14
C ALA A 175 -3.49 11.75 -5.30
N CYS A 176 -2.70 11.79 -6.35
CA CYS A 176 -2.93 11.11 -7.62
C CYS A 176 -1.78 10.14 -7.85
N THR A 177 -2.07 8.97 -8.38
CA THR A 177 -1.05 7.96 -8.68
C THR A 177 -1.28 7.37 -10.06
N TRP A 178 -0.22 7.28 -10.87
CA TRP A 178 -0.30 6.69 -12.19
C TRP A 178 -0.53 5.17 -12.15
N ILE A 179 -1.40 4.71 -13.04
CA ILE A 179 -1.65 3.30 -13.35
C ILE A 179 -1.48 3.05 -14.85
N GLY A 180 -1.47 1.79 -15.30
CA GLY A 180 -1.06 1.43 -16.67
C GLY A 180 -2.06 1.72 -17.77
N GLY A 181 -3.14 2.45 -17.47
CA GLY A 181 -4.21 2.70 -18.44
C GLY A 181 -3.80 3.75 -19.46
N LYS A 182 -4.03 3.44 -20.73
CA LYS A 182 -3.80 4.34 -21.86
C LYS A 182 -5.01 4.39 -22.78
N ARG A 183 -5.45 5.61 -23.13
CA ARG A 183 -6.49 5.86 -24.11
C ARG A 183 -6.00 5.51 -25.53
N THR A 184 -6.85 4.85 -26.31
CA THR A 184 -6.60 4.46 -27.71
C THR A 184 -7.53 5.16 -28.71
N GLY A 185 -8.55 5.87 -28.22
CA GLY A 185 -9.57 6.51 -29.04
C GLY A 185 -10.45 7.47 -28.23
N PRO A 186 -11.40 8.15 -28.89
CA PRO A 186 -12.23 9.18 -28.25
C PRO A 186 -13.36 8.61 -27.38
N GLY A 187 -13.67 7.31 -27.47
CA GLY A 187 -14.75 6.67 -26.74
C GLY A 187 -14.45 6.47 -25.26
N LYS A 188 -15.50 6.28 -24.45
CA LYS A 188 -15.37 6.00 -23.00
C LYS A 188 -14.79 4.62 -22.68
N THR A 189 -14.76 3.73 -23.67
CA THR A 189 -14.24 2.36 -23.56
C THR A 189 -12.92 2.17 -24.31
N ASP A 190 -12.39 3.22 -24.94
CA ASP A 190 -11.21 3.13 -25.79
C ASP A 190 -9.94 3.23 -24.94
N PHE A 191 -9.70 2.20 -24.14
CA PHE A 191 -8.56 2.11 -23.24
C PHE A 191 -7.92 0.72 -23.27
N VAL A 192 -6.62 0.68 -23.03
CA VAL A 192 -5.83 -0.55 -22.89
C VAL A 192 -4.88 -0.43 -21.71
N TRP A 193 -4.51 -1.57 -21.13
CA TRP A 193 -3.39 -1.65 -20.19
C TRP A 193 -2.07 -1.78 -20.95
N THR A 194 -1.02 -1.12 -20.47
CA THR A 194 0.33 -1.21 -21.05
C THR A 194 0.93 -2.60 -20.99
N ASP A 195 0.61 -3.36 -19.93
CA ASP A 195 1.06 -4.74 -19.74
C ASP A 195 0.39 -5.75 -20.68
N GLY A 196 -0.53 -5.29 -21.54
CA GLY A 196 -1.25 -6.11 -22.52
C GLY A 196 -2.38 -6.96 -21.94
N THR A 197 -2.67 -6.84 -20.65
CA THR A 197 -3.82 -7.51 -20.04
C THR A 197 -5.15 -6.91 -20.53
N LYS A 198 -6.25 -7.63 -20.31
CA LYS A 198 -7.57 -7.21 -20.78
C LYS A 198 -8.07 -5.98 -20.02
N TRP A 199 -8.69 -5.04 -20.73
CA TRP A 199 -9.46 -3.95 -20.14
C TRP A 199 -10.86 -4.47 -19.72
N ASP A 200 -10.92 -5.20 -18.61
CA ASP A 200 -12.10 -5.93 -18.15
C ASP A 200 -12.71 -5.42 -16.83
N TYR A 201 -12.09 -4.41 -16.23
CA TYR A 201 -12.55 -3.75 -15.03
C TYR A 201 -12.34 -2.25 -15.15
N THR A 202 -13.28 -1.47 -14.62
CA THR A 202 -13.18 -0.01 -14.55
C THR A 202 -13.74 0.51 -13.26
N LYS A 203 -13.11 1.55 -12.71
CA LYS A 203 -13.60 2.24 -11.52
C LYS A 203 -13.53 3.75 -11.66
N TRP A 204 -14.10 4.26 -12.74
CA TRP A 204 -14.08 5.70 -13.06
C TRP A 204 -14.74 6.55 -11.99
N ALA A 205 -14.17 7.74 -11.75
CA ALA A 205 -14.80 8.77 -10.96
C ALA A 205 -16.07 9.29 -11.63
N ASP A 206 -16.89 10.01 -10.87
CA ASP A 206 -18.14 10.55 -11.40
C ASP A 206 -17.84 11.47 -12.59
N ASN A 207 -18.54 11.23 -13.70
CA ASN A 207 -18.38 11.88 -15.02
C ASN A 207 -17.12 11.50 -15.81
N GLN A 208 -16.23 10.66 -15.27
CA GLN A 208 -15.07 10.15 -15.99
C GLN A 208 -15.36 8.84 -16.75
N PRO A 209 -14.58 8.53 -17.80
CA PRO A 209 -13.58 9.39 -18.43
C PRO A 209 -14.24 10.43 -19.34
N ASP A 210 -13.76 11.66 -19.32
CA ASP A 210 -14.36 12.80 -20.03
C ASP A 210 -13.55 13.29 -21.25
N ASN A 211 -12.29 12.85 -21.39
CA ASN A 211 -11.40 13.25 -22.47
C ASN A 211 -11.33 14.77 -22.67
N TYR A 212 -11.29 15.52 -21.57
CA TYR A 212 -11.35 16.97 -21.53
C TYR A 212 -10.23 17.65 -22.34
N GLY A 213 -10.62 18.68 -23.09
CA GLY A 213 -9.71 19.58 -23.80
C GLY A 213 -9.29 19.11 -25.20
N PRO A 214 -8.71 20.01 -26.01
CA PRO A 214 -8.36 19.72 -27.40
C PRO A 214 -7.21 18.72 -27.56
N GLU A 215 -6.34 18.61 -26.55
CA GLU A 215 -5.22 17.67 -26.53
C GLU A 215 -5.65 16.24 -26.12
N GLY A 216 -6.86 16.11 -25.56
CA GLY A 216 -7.36 14.89 -24.96
C GLY A 216 -6.62 14.52 -23.67
N GLN A 217 -7.09 13.45 -23.02
CA GLN A 217 -6.52 12.93 -21.78
C GLN A 217 -6.09 11.48 -21.99
N PRO A 218 -4.83 11.26 -22.37
CA PRO A 218 -4.38 9.94 -22.81
C PRO A 218 -4.08 8.96 -21.68
N TRP A 219 -3.89 9.43 -20.45
CA TRP A 219 -3.31 8.65 -19.35
C TRP A 219 -4.27 8.45 -18.20
N VAL A 220 -4.19 7.31 -17.53
CA VAL A 220 -5.08 6.99 -16.41
C VAL A 220 -4.33 7.10 -15.08
N GLN A 221 -4.98 7.76 -14.12
CA GLN A 221 -4.52 7.89 -12.73
C GLN A 221 -5.62 7.46 -11.76
N ILE A 222 -5.24 7.14 -10.52
CA ILE A 222 -6.17 6.86 -9.43
C ILE A 222 -6.07 7.94 -8.36
N TYR A 223 -7.23 8.44 -7.92
CA TYR A 223 -7.33 9.32 -6.76
C TYR A 223 -7.14 8.50 -5.48
N THR A 224 -6.00 8.70 -4.81
CA THR A 224 -5.69 8.03 -3.55
C THR A 224 -6.19 8.85 -2.36
N THR A 225 -6.16 10.18 -2.48
CA THR A 225 -6.89 11.10 -1.59
C THR A 225 -7.49 12.25 -2.40
N ARG A 226 -8.70 12.68 -2.07
CA ARG A 226 -9.29 13.92 -2.59
C ARG A 226 -10.23 14.52 -1.55
N HIS A 227 -10.02 15.79 -1.26
CA HIS A 227 -10.87 16.57 -0.35
C HIS A 227 -11.82 17.47 -1.14
N ASN A 228 -13.02 17.70 -0.61
CA ASN A 228 -13.98 18.67 -1.14
C ASN A 228 -13.63 20.10 -0.65
N GLU A 229 -14.44 21.08 -1.04
CA GLU A 229 -14.26 22.49 -0.65
C GLU A 229 -14.34 22.75 0.86
N TYR A 230 -14.86 21.80 1.63
CA TYR A 230 -14.97 21.83 3.09
C TYR A 230 -13.84 21.06 3.80
N GLY A 231 -12.94 20.43 3.04
CA GLY A 231 -11.85 19.61 3.58
C GLY A 231 -12.23 18.16 3.90
N ASP A 232 -13.47 17.73 3.60
CA ASP A 232 -13.90 16.34 3.79
C ASP A 232 -13.51 15.48 2.59
N VAL A 233 -13.26 14.18 2.83
CA VAL A 233 -12.97 13.23 1.75
C VAL A 233 -14.13 13.13 0.76
N ASP A 234 -13.86 13.36 -0.51
CA ASP A 234 -14.87 13.34 -1.57
C ASP A 234 -15.02 11.94 -2.19
N SER A 235 -16.04 11.23 -1.72
CA SER A 235 -16.39 9.87 -2.17
C SER A 235 -16.69 9.74 -3.67
N ARG A 236 -16.98 10.84 -4.37
CA ARG A 236 -17.19 10.84 -5.82
C ARG A 236 -15.92 10.51 -6.60
N TYR A 237 -14.76 10.70 -5.97
CA TYR A 237 -13.45 10.52 -6.58
C TYR A 237 -12.56 9.55 -5.81
N LEU A 238 -12.70 9.46 -4.48
CA LEU A 238 -11.86 8.62 -3.64
C LEU A 238 -11.79 7.18 -4.19
N ASN A 239 -10.56 6.69 -4.40
CA ASN A 239 -10.24 5.35 -4.87
C ASN A 239 -10.71 5.05 -6.29
N LYS A 240 -11.11 6.08 -7.06
CA LYS A 240 -11.62 5.98 -8.43
C LYS A 240 -10.64 6.59 -9.42
N TRP A 241 -10.85 6.28 -10.69
CA TRP A 241 -9.94 6.61 -11.79
C TRP A 241 -10.33 7.91 -12.48
N ASP A 242 -9.34 8.54 -13.08
CA ASP A 242 -9.51 9.68 -13.98
C ASP A 242 -8.63 9.49 -15.20
N ASP A 243 -9.10 9.96 -16.36
CA ASP A 243 -8.20 10.20 -17.48
C ASP A 243 -7.67 11.62 -17.41
N ILE A 244 -6.37 11.79 -17.57
CA ILE A 244 -5.74 13.10 -17.50
C ILE A 244 -4.61 13.21 -18.51
N TYR A 245 -4.25 14.45 -18.86
CA TYR A 245 -3.02 14.74 -19.58
C TYR A 245 -1.90 15.02 -18.59
N ASP A 246 -0.64 14.95 -19.03
CA ASP A 246 0.52 15.19 -18.17
C ASP A 246 0.56 16.66 -17.70
N LYS A 247 -0.12 16.97 -16.59
CA LYS A 247 -0.10 18.30 -15.95
C LYS A 247 1.01 18.44 -14.91
N ASN A 248 1.21 17.38 -14.12
CA ASN A 248 2.07 17.35 -12.94
C ASN A 248 2.76 16.01 -12.84
N GLY A 249 3.89 15.96 -12.12
CA GLY A 249 4.51 14.69 -11.77
C GLY A 249 3.75 14.01 -10.65
N TYR A 250 3.45 12.72 -10.82
CA TYR A 250 2.84 11.87 -9.80
C TYR A 250 3.71 10.66 -9.45
N ASN A 251 3.45 10.06 -8.30
CA ASN A 251 3.94 8.72 -8.00
C ASN A 251 3.22 7.70 -8.90
N ALA A 252 3.73 6.48 -8.96
CA ALA A 252 3.14 5.43 -9.79
C ALA A 252 3.29 4.06 -9.13
N VAL A 253 2.37 3.14 -9.43
CA VAL A 253 2.48 1.74 -8.97
C VAL A 253 2.89 0.86 -10.13
N CYS A 254 4.01 0.16 -9.97
CA CYS A 254 4.47 -0.87 -10.88
C CYS A 254 3.93 -2.25 -10.47
N LYS A 255 3.72 -3.15 -11.43
CA LYS A 255 3.26 -4.52 -11.25
C LYS A 255 4.08 -5.50 -12.10
N LYS A 256 4.40 -6.68 -11.57
CA LYS A 256 4.94 -7.82 -12.33
C LYS A 256 4.45 -9.15 -11.77
N PRO A 257 4.45 -10.25 -12.54
CA PRO A 257 4.11 -11.57 -12.02
C PRO A 257 5.08 -12.02 -10.91
N ALA A 258 4.57 -12.78 -9.95
CA ALA A 258 5.41 -13.43 -8.95
C ALA A 258 6.22 -14.60 -9.55
N LYS A 259 7.41 -14.84 -8.99
CA LYS A 259 8.35 -15.89 -9.37
C LYS A 259 8.01 -17.17 -8.60
N PHE A 260 7.40 -18.15 -9.28
CA PHE A 260 7.15 -19.50 -8.76
C PHE A 260 7.76 -20.55 -9.67
#